data_AF-A0A961EA72-F1
#
_entry.id   AF-A0A961EA72-F1
#
_cell.length_a   1.000
_cell.length_b   1.000
_cell.length_c   1.000
_cell.angle_alpha   90.00
_cell.angle_beta   90.00
_cell.angle_gamma   90.00
#
_symmetry.space_group_name_H-M   'P 1'
#
loop_
_entity.id
_entity.type
_entity.pdbx_description
1 polymer ?
#
loop_
_entity_poly.entity_id
_entity_poly.type
_entity_poly.pdbx_seq_one_letter_code
_entity_poly.pdbx_strand_id
1 'polypeptide(L)'
;MSLDELIRAVCADPADDAPRLAYADTVAAIDPARAELIRIQIERFRREEAVGALVRNPGERERILLTCHGATWAREVAPYTRPWGGTGNVFPAWDFDRGFVAAVGASATVVADKDCPLPRLAPIEHLSLTGPGPYTAALTAPWLAQIRSLTATHLELGDDDAIALAQRGHLDRWSPGRATSLGLARPTTLRSSLTAVTGAIARCIPGTRGGRRVSAY
;
A
#
# COMPACT_ATOMS: atom_id res chain seq x y z
N MET A 1 -19.10 11.15 17.92
CA MET A 1 -17.87 11.28 17.14
C MET A 1 -18.26 11.77 15.76
N SER A 2 -17.64 12.83 15.26
CA SER A 2 -17.89 13.33 13.90
C SER A 2 -17.30 12.41 12.84
N LEU A 3 -17.73 12.56 11.57
CA LEU A 3 -17.14 11.81 10.44
C LEU A 3 -15.63 12.09 10.31
N ASP A 4 -15.19 13.33 10.55
CA ASP A 4 -13.77 13.70 10.48
C ASP A 4 -12.94 13.08 11.61
N GLU A 5 -13.53 12.94 12.81
CA GLU A 5 -12.90 12.21 13.92
C GLU A 5 -12.75 10.72 13.60
N LEU A 6 -13.78 10.12 12.98
CA LEU A 6 -13.75 8.74 12.52
C LEU A 6 -12.70 8.51 11.44
N ILE A 7 -12.60 9.40 10.43
CA ILE A 7 -11.57 9.30 9.38
C ILE A 7 -10.18 9.40 10.00
N ARG A 8 -9.95 10.34 10.93
CA ARG A 8 -8.66 10.43 11.64
C ARG A 8 -8.35 9.15 12.42
N ALA A 9 -9.33 8.56 13.10
CA ALA A 9 -9.13 7.30 13.81
C ALA A 9 -8.77 6.14 12.86
N VAL A 10 -9.46 6.03 11.71
CA VAL A 10 -9.14 5.06 10.66
C VAL A 10 -7.73 5.25 10.10
N CYS A 11 -7.28 6.49 9.89
CA CYS A 11 -5.94 6.77 9.38
C CYS A 11 -4.86 6.52 10.44
N ALA A 12 -5.15 6.77 11.72
CA ALA A 12 -4.23 6.56 12.83
C ALA A 12 -3.95 5.07 13.10
N ASP A 13 -4.97 4.22 12.97
CA ASP A 13 -4.80 2.77 12.99
C ASP A 13 -5.51 2.11 11.79
N PRO A 14 -4.80 1.97 10.65
CA PRO A 14 -5.35 1.30 9.49
C PRO A 14 -5.67 -0.17 9.73
N ALA A 15 -5.18 -0.83 10.78
CA ALA A 15 -5.52 -2.23 11.04
C ALA A 15 -6.91 -2.38 11.69
N ASP A 16 -7.34 -1.39 12.49
CA ASP A 16 -8.55 -1.48 13.31
C ASP A 16 -9.85 -1.27 12.51
N ASP A 17 -10.72 -2.28 12.50
CA ASP A 17 -12.02 -2.20 11.83
C ASP A 17 -13.07 -1.42 12.63
N ALA A 18 -12.89 -1.23 13.95
CA ALA A 18 -13.87 -0.57 14.80
C ALA A 18 -14.23 0.86 14.33
N PRO A 19 -13.28 1.78 14.05
CA PRO A 19 -13.61 3.10 13.54
C PRO A 19 -14.22 3.06 12.14
N ARG A 20 -13.90 2.04 11.32
CA ARG A 20 -14.51 1.85 10.00
C ARG A 20 -15.98 1.47 10.10
N LEU A 21 -16.32 0.57 11.02
CA LEU A 21 -17.70 0.15 11.28
C LEU A 21 -18.52 1.29 11.89
N ALA A 22 -17.95 2.05 12.83
CA ALA A 22 -18.61 3.23 13.38
C ALA A 22 -18.84 4.32 12.31
N TYR A 23 -17.93 4.47 11.34
CA TYR A 23 -18.14 5.33 10.16
C TYR A 23 -19.28 4.81 9.30
N ALA A 24 -19.34 3.49 9.03
CA ALA A 24 -20.42 2.88 8.27
C ALA A 24 -21.79 3.09 8.94
N ASP A 25 -21.86 2.97 10.27
CA ASP A 25 -23.09 3.21 11.03
C ASP A 25 -23.52 4.68 10.95
N THR A 26 -22.55 5.61 11.07
CA THR A 26 -22.82 7.05 11.00
C THR A 26 -23.28 7.49 9.60
N VAL A 27 -22.66 6.94 8.55
CA VAL A 27 -22.96 7.35 7.17
C VAL A 27 -24.19 6.65 6.58
N ALA A 28 -24.67 5.55 7.18
CA ALA A 28 -25.75 4.73 6.61
C ALA A 28 -27.05 5.50 6.29
N ALA A 29 -27.37 6.54 7.06
CA ALA A 29 -28.56 7.35 6.84
C ALA A 29 -28.43 8.32 5.63
N ILE A 30 -27.21 8.63 5.21
CA ILE A 30 -26.92 9.65 4.19
C ILE A 30 -26.37 9.00 2.91
N ASP A 31 -25.48 8.01 3.07
CA ASP A 31 -24.89 7.22 1.99
C ASP A 31 -24.91 5.71 2.38
N PRO A 32 -26.07 5.05 2.25
CA PRO A 32 -26.21 3.63 2.59
C PRO A 32 -25.31 2.74 1.72
N ALA A 33 -25.04 3.14 0.47
CA ALA A 33 -24.15 2.41 -0.43
C ALA A 33 -22.71 2.41 0.10
N ARG A 34 -22.24 3.52 0.68
CA ARG A 34 -20.91 3.58 1.30
C ARG A 34 -20.82 2.71 2.54
N ALA A 35 -21.86 2.74 3.38
CA ALA A 35 -21.94 1.88 4.56
C ALA A 35 -21.94 0.39 4.18
N GLU A 36 -22.65 0.02 3.12
CA GLU A 36 -22.67 -1.34 2.57
C GLU A 36 -21.29 -1.77 2.08
N LEU A 37 -20.60 -0.94 1.28
CA LEU A 37 -19.24 -1.25 0.79
C LEU A 37 -18.29 -1.56 1.95
N ILE A 38 -18.27 -0.72 2.99
CA ILE A 38 -17.39 -0.90 4.16
C ILE A 38 -17.62 -2.28 4.79
N ARG A 39 -18.88 -2.64 5.05
CA ARG A 39 -19.21 -3.91 5.70
C ARG A 39 -18.84 -5.11 4.84
N ILE A 40 -19.15 -5.09 3.54
CA ILE A 40 -18.81 -6.18 2.61
C ILE A 40 -17.29 -6.37 2.52
N GLN A 41 -16.53 -5.29 2.38
CA GLN A 41 -15.07 -5.39 2.28
C GLN A 41 -14.41 -5.85 3.58
N ILE A 42 -14.91 -5.44 4.76
CA ILE A 42 -14.45 -5.95 6.06
C ILE A 42 -14.74 -7.45 6.19
N GLU A 43 -15.96 -7.89 5.85
CA GLU A 43 -16.33 -9.29 5.90
C GLU A 43 -15.47 -10.14 4.93
N ARG A 44 -15.22 -9.63 3.71
CA ARG A 44 -14.28 -10.25 2.76
C ARG A 44 -12.89 -10.37 3.37
N PHE A 45 -12.33 -9.27 3.89
CA PHE A 45 -10.99 -9.25 4.47
C PHE A 45 -10.84 -10.29 5.59
N ARG A 46 -11.80 -10.37 6.51
CA ARG A 46 -11.80 -11.36 7.61
C ARG A 46 -11.86 -12.80 7.10
N ARG A 47 -12.65 -13.07 6.06
CA ARG A 47 -12.71 -14.40 5.42
C ARG A 47 -11.36 -14.77 4.80
N GLU A 48 -10.75 -13.86 4.06
CA GLU A 48 -9.43 -14.05 3.44
C GLU A 48 -8.33 -14.27 4.47
N GLU A 49 -8.36 -13.52 5.58
CA GLU A 49 -7.43 -13.68 6.70
C GLU A 49 -7.58 -15.05 7.37
N ALA A 50 -8.81 -15.49 7.62
CA ALA A 50 -9.08 -16.79 8.26
C ALA A 50 -8.55 -17.99 7.45
N VAL A 51 -8.48 -17.88 6.13
CA VAL A 51 -7.92 -18.92 5.25
C VAL A 51 -6.44 -18.70 4.92
N GLY A 52 -5.84 -17.61 5.40
CA GLY A 52 -4.44 -17.25 5.14
C GLY A 52 -4.14 -16.86 3.69
N ALA A 53 -5.15 -16.50 2.90
CA ALA A 53 -5.01 -16.18 1.48
C ALA A 53 -5.74 -14.88 1.14
N LEU A 54 -4.96 -13.82 0.87
CA LEU A 54 -5.45 -12.54 0.37
C LEU A 54 -5.65 -12.64 -1.14
N VAL A 55 -6.78 -13.19 -1.55
CA VAL A 55 -7.11 -13.33 -2.98
C VAL A 55 -7.59 -11.99 -3.55
N ARG A 56 -8.11 -11.08 -2.71
CA ARG A 56 -8.71 -9.80 -3.12
C ARG A 56 -9.70 -9.97 -4.25
N ASN A 57 -10.57 -10.98 -4.16
CA ASN A 57 -11.56 -11.23 -5.19
C ASN A 57 -12.87 -10.55 -4.81
N PRO A 58 -13.16 -9.33 -5.32
CA PRO A 58 -14.39 -8.64 -4.97
C PRO A 58 -15.60 -9.44 -5.43
N GLY A 59 -16.62 -9.54 -4.58
CA GLY A 59 -17.91 -10.11 -4.98
C GLY A 59 -18.64 -9.21 -5.98
N GLU A 60 -19.68 -9.72 -6.64
CA GLU A 60 -20.41 -8.96 -7.66
C GLU A 60 -20.99 -7.64 -7.10
N ARG A 61 -21.59 -7.70 -5.90
CA ARG A 61 -22.14 -6.52 -5.25
C ARG A 61 -21.08 -5.45 -4.97
N GLU A 62 -19.89 -5.86 -4.54
CA GLU A 62 -18.76 -4.96 -4.28
C GLU A 62 -18.32 -4.26 -5.58
N ARG A 63 -18.20 -4.99 -6.69
CA ARG A 63 -17.84 -4.42 -8.00
C ARG A 63 -18.85 -3.39 -8.48
N ILE A 64 -20.15 -3.68 -8.31
CA ILE A 64 -21.22 -2.74 -8.66
C ILE A 64 -21.08 -1.45 -7.84
N LEU A 65 -20.92 -1.57 -6.52
CA LEU A 65 -20.76 -0.40 -5.64
C LEU A 65 -19.54 0.45 -6.04
N LEU A 66 -18.39 -0.18 -6.29
CA LEU A 66 -17.17 0.51 -6.70
C LEU A 66 -17.29 1.14 -8.09
N THR A 67 -17.95 0.48 -9.03
CA THR A 67 -18.17 1.01 -10.39
C THR A 67 -19.09 2.23 -10.36
N CYS A 68 -20.17 2.17 -9.58
CA CYS A 68 -21.16 3.25 -9.52
C CYS A 68 -20.69 4.45 -8.68
N HIS A 69 -19.95 4.23 -7.60
CA HIS A 69 -19.70 5.25 -6.58
C HIS A 69 -18.21 5.50 -6.27
N GLY A 70 -17.30 4.63 -6.70
CA GLY A 70 -15.89 4.67 -6.31
C GLY A 70 -15.21 5.99 -6.62
N ALA A 71 -15.49 6.59 -7.78
CA ALA A 71 -14.93 7.90 -8.16
C ALA A 71 -15.40 9.03 -7.22
N THR A 72 -16.70 9.06 -6.88
CA THR A 72 -17.26 10.04 -5.94
C THR A 72 -16.65 9.88 -4.56
N TRP A 73 -16.47 8.64 -4.09
CA TRP A 73 -15.89 8.32 -2.80
C TRP A 73 -14.39 8.62 -2.71
N ALA A 74 -13.67 8.54 -3.82
CA ALA A 74 -12.23 8.83 -3.90
C ALA A 74 -11.92 10.29 -4.25
N ARG A 75 -12.94 11.16 -4.40
CA ARG A 75 -12.77 12.53 -4.95
C ARG A 75 -11.69 13.37 -4.25
N GLU A 76 -11.52 13.22 -2.94
CA GLU A 76 -10.55 13.98 -2.16
C GLU A 76 -9.12 13.43 -2.38
N VAL A 77 -8.99 12.14 -2.67
CA VAL A 77 -7.70 11.47 -2.88
C VAL A 77 -7.26 11.59 -4.34
N ALA A 78 -8.20 11.50 -5.29
CA ALA A 78 -7.95 11.44 -6.73
C ALA A 78 -6.96 12.50 -7.27
N PRO A 79 -6.98 13.78 -6.85
CA PRO A 79 -6.04 14.80 -7.34
C PRO A 79 -4.55 14.46 -7.12
N TYR A 80 -4.26 13.69 -6.08
CA TYR A 80 -2.91 13.30 -5.69
C TYR A 80 -2.44 11.99 -6.33
N THR A 81 -3.30 11.36 -7.13
CA THR A 81 -3.05 10.03 -7.70
C THR A 81 -2.64 10.09 -9.17
N ARG A 82 -1.97 9.04 -9.65
CA ARG A 82 -1.54 8.86 -11.04
C ARG A 82 -1.86 7.44 -11.50
N PRO A 83 -2.44 7.25 -12.70
CA PRO A 83 -2.84 5.92 -13.18
C PRO A 83 -1.73 4.87 -13.09
N TRP A 84 -2.12 3.63 -12.83
CA TRP A 84 -1.18 2.51 -12.89
C TRP A 84 -0.86 2.14 -14.33
N GLY A 85 0.43 2.04 -14.66
CA GLY A 85 0.89 1.73 -16.01
C GLY A 85 0.93 2.97 -16.91
N GLY A 86 1.83 2.95 -17.90
CA GLY A 86 2.01 4.05 -18.84
C GLY A 86 0.78 4.30 -19.74
N THR A 87 0.96 5.20 -20.71
CA THR A 87 -0.07 5.63 -21.68
C THR A 87 -0.79 4.45 -22.33
N GLY A 88 -2.00 4.11 -21.86
CA GLY A 88 -2.85 3.12 -22.53
C GLY A 88 -3.84 2.37 -21.62
N ASN A 89 -3.49 2.12 -20.35
CA ASN A 89 -4.40 1.47 -19.40
C ASN A 89 -4.99 2.50 -18.42
N VAL A 90 -6.31 2.68 -18.49
CA VAL A 90 -7.06 3.66 -17.68
C VAL A 90 -7.61 2.99 -16.42
N PHE A 91 -6.80 2.20 -15.73
CA PHE A 91 -7.21 1.76 -14.40
C PHE A 91 -7.21 2.98 -13.47
N PRO A 92 -8.22 3.12 -12.59
CA PRO A 92 -8.21 4.18 -11.60
C PRO A 92 -6.92 4.08 -10.79
N ALA A 93 -6.36 5.25 -10.48
CA ALA A 93 -5.09 5.37 -9.77
C ALA A 93 -5.21 5.06 -8.27
N TRP A 94 -6.28 4.39 -7.87
CA TRP A 94 -6.61 4.05 -6.49
C TRP A 94 -7.42 2.77 -6.42
N ASP A 95 -7.29 2.06 -5.29
CA ASP A 95 -8.15 0.93 -4.95
C ASP A 95 -8.74 1.10 -3.55
N PHE A 96 -9.88 0.44 -3.35
CA PHE A 96 -10.56 0.40 -2.06
C PHE A 96 -10.25 -0.89 -1.31
N ASP A 97 -9.91 -0.75 -0.03
CA ASP A 97 -9.88 -1.87 0.90
C ASP A 97 -10.60 -1.48 2.20
N ARG A 98 -11.39 -2.42 2.73
CA ARG A 98 -12.22 -2.23 3.94
C ARG A 98 -13.02 -0.91 3.95
N GLY A 99 -13.48 -0.50 2.77
CA GLY A 99 -14.37 0.64 2.51
C GLY A 99 -13.72 2.01 2.36
N PHE A 100 -12.39 2.07 2.33
CA PHE A 100 -11.60 3.30 2.15
C PHE A 100 -10.57 3.14 1.05
N VAL A 101 -10.11 4.25 0.49
CA VAL A 101 -8.97 4.21 -0.43
C VAL A 101 -7.76 3.73 0.36
N ALA A 102 -7.24 2.56 0.01
CA ALA A 102 -6.13 1.91 0.71
C ALA A 102 -4.92 1.69 -0.21
N ALA A 103 -5.14 1.72 -1.52
CA ALA A 103 -4.06 1.69 -2.50
C ALA A 103 -4.10 2.94 -3.38
N VAL A 104 -2.93 3.51 -3.69
CA VAL A 104 -2.81 4.61 -4.64
C VAL A 104 -1.58 4.44 -5.54
N GLY A 105 -1.71 4.86 -6.79
CA GLY A 105 -0.57 5.24 -7.63
C GLY A 105 -0.27 6.72 -7.41
N ALA A 106 0.99 7.09 -7.16
CA ALA A 106 1.38 8.50 -7.00
C ALA A 106 2.79 8.75 -7.53
N SER A 107 3.08 9.99 -7.93
CA SER A 107 4.43 10.37 -8.33
C SER A 107 5.35 10.53 -7.12
N ALA A 108 6.66 10.33 -7.33
CA ALA A 108 7.65 10.53 -6.29
C ALA A 108 7.60 11.97 -5.72
N THR A 109 7.29 12.97 -6.54
CA THR A 109 7.13 14.37 -6.08
C THR A 109 5.99 14.52 -5.07
N VAL A 110 4.82 13.92 -5.32
CA VAL A 110 3.68 13.98 -4.38
C VAL A 110 4.02 13.27 -3.08
N VAL A 111 4.73 12.14 -3.16
CA VAL A 111 5.10 11.35 -1.98
C VAL A 111 6.17 12.04 -1.13
N ALA A 112 7.14 12.68 -1.79
CA ALA A 112 8.23 13.42 -1.15
C ALA A 112 7.78 14.74 -0.50
N ASP A 113 6.60 15.25 -0.86
CA ASP A 113 6.07 16.47 -0.26
C ASP A 113 5.74 16.25 1.22
N LYS A 114 6.38 17.02 2.10
CA LYS A 114 6.15 16.99 3.54
C LYS A 114 4.71 17.36 3.92
N ASP A 115 4.05 18.15 3.08
CA ASP A 115 2.69 18.65 3.31
C ASP A 115 1.64 17.75 2.64
N CYS A 116 2.06 16.64 2.03
CA CYS A 116 1.21 15.67 1.35
C CYS A 116 -0.02 15.30 2.20
N PRO A 117 -1.24 15.47 1.69
CA PRO A 117 -2.46 15.25 2.45
C PRO A 117 -2.93 13.80 2.45
N LEU A 118 -2.42 12.95 1.55
CA LEU A 118 -2.80 11.54 1.42
C LEU A 118 -2.93 10.79 2.76
N PRO A 119 -1.94 10.80 3.67
CA PRO A 119 -2.05 10.05 4.94
C PRO A 119 -3.11 10.60 5.91
N ARG A 120 -3.63 11.82 5.69
CA ARG A 120 -4.72 12.41 6.47
C ARG A 120 -6.09 12.17 5.84
N LEU A 121 -6.13 11.97 4.53
CA LEU A 121 -7.37 11.79 3.77
C LEU A 121 -7.86 10.35 3.77
N ALA A 122 -6.94 9.39 3.81
CA ALA A 122 -7.29 7.97 3.73
C ALA A 122 -6.21 7.07 4.36
N PRO A 123 -6.59 5.87 4.84
CA PRO A 123 -5.67 4.87 5.38
C PRO A 123 -4.89 4.18 4.24
N ILE A 124 -3.98 4.91 3.60
CA ILE A 124 -3.16 4.36 2.51
C ILE A 124 -2.21 3.30 3.08
N GLU A 125 -2.37 2.06 2.65
CA GLU A 125 -1.56 0.89 3.03
C GLU A 125 -0.70 0.37 1.85
N HIS A 126 -1.06 0.72 0.62
CA HIS A 126 -0.36 0.29 -0.60
C HIS A 126 -0.03 1.49 -1.49
N LEU A 127 1.25 1.64 -1.83
CA LEU A 127 1.73 2.71 -2.69
C LEU A 127 2.37 2.11 -3.94
N SER A 128 1.97 2.62 -5.10
CA SER A 128 2.66 2.40 -6.37
C SER A 128 3.31 3.71 -6.80
N LEU A 129 4.64 3.74 -6.84
CA LEU A 129 5.37 4.90 -7.35
C LEU A 129 5.35 4.89 -8.88
N THR A 130 4.93 5.99 -9.47
CA THR A 130 4.76 6.13 -10.92
C THR A 130 5.56 7.31 -11.48
N GLY A 131 6.19 7.11 -12.62
CA GLY A 131 6.89 8.17 -13.36
C GLY A 131 8.23 8.59 -12.74
N PRO A 132 8.98 9.48 -13.43
CA PRO A 132 10.24 10.02 -12.95
C PRO A 132 10.03 10.93 -11.73
N GLY A 133 11.02 11.01 -10.84
CA GLY A 133 11.03 12.00 -9.77
C GLY A 133 12.08 11.74 -8.69
N PRO A 134 12.04 12.51 -7.59
CA PRO A 134 13.03 12.44 -6.52
C PRO A 134 12.80 11.21 -5.64
N TYR A 135 13.17 10.02 -6.11
CA TYR A 135 12.88 8.75 -5.45
C TYR A 135 13.45 8.66 -4.04
N THR A 136 14.70 9.08 -3.81
CA THR A 136 15.30 9.13 -2.47
C THR A 136 14.44 9.92 -1.46
N ALA A 137 13.92 11.10 -1.85
CA ALA A 137 13.06 11.88 -0.97
C ALA A 137 11.70 11.22 -0.74
N ALA A 138 11.12 10.60 -1.78
CA ALA A 138 9.87 9.86 -1.69
C ALA A 138 10.00 8.64 -0.77
N LEU A 139 11.04 7.83 -0.95
CA LEU A 139 11.32 6.59 -0.22
C LEU A 139 11.69 6.82 1.25
N THR A 140 11.96 8.08 1.63
CA THR A 140 12.26 8.49 3.01
C THR A 140 11.17 9.35 3.63
N ALA A 141 10.02 9.48 2.96
CA ALA A 141 8.89 10.24 3.49
C ALA A 141 8.34 9.57 4.77
N PRO A 142 8.15 10.31 5.89
CA PRO A 142 7.80 9.72 7.19
C PRO A 142 6.50 8.91 7.19
N TRP A 143 5.53 9.28 6.36
CA TRP A 143 4.24 8.60 6.30
C TRP A 143 4.32 7.22 5.63
N LEU A 144 5.44 6.86 4.99
CA LEU A 144 5.67 5.51 4.50
C LEU A 144 5.75 4.46 5.63
N ALA A 145 5.88 4.88 6.89
CA ALA A 145 5.86 3.99 8.06
C ALA A 145 4.57 3.15 8.18
N GLN A 146 3.48 3.63 7.60
CA GLN A 146 2.19 2.92 7.59
C GLN A 146 1.98 2.05 6.34
N ILE A 147 2.85 2.18 5.33
CA ILE A 147 2.73 1.46 4.07
C ILE A 147 3.19 0.02 4.25
N ARG A 148 2.32 -0.91 3.84
CA ARG A 148 2.53 -2.36 3.89
C ARG A 148 3.04 -2.94 2.58
N SER A 149 2.83 -2.23 1.47
CA SER A 149 3.27 -2.65 0.14
C SER A 149 3.72 -1.44 -0.66
N LEU A 150 4.95 -1.50 -1.15
CA LEU A 150 5.47 -0.54 -2.13
C LEU A 150 5.71 -1.27 -3.45
N THR A 151 5.15 -0.72 -4.52
CA THR A 151 5.44 -1.14 -5.89
C THR A 151 6.20 -0.04 -6.60
N ALA A 152 7.33 -0.40 -7.18
CA ALA A 152 8.17 0.49 -7.98
C ALA A 152 8.54 -0.26 -9.25
N THR A 153 7.66 -0.21 -10.25
CA THR A 153 7.85 -0.90 -11.52
C THR A 153 8.24 0.11 -12.58
N HIS A 154 9.22 -0.25 -13.42
CA HIS A 154 9.72 0.61 -14.50
C HIS A 154 10.29 1.96 -14.02
N LEU A 155 10.83 1.99 -12.80
CA LEU A 155 11.54 3.15 -12.28
C LEU A 155 13.04 2.91 -12.42
N GLU A 156 13.77 3.94 -12.82
CA GLU A 156 15.24 3.92 -12.92
C GLU A 156 15.87 4.15 -11.53
N LEU A 157 15.52 3.31 -10.55
CA LEU A 157 16.06 3.41 -9.19
C LEU A 157 17.57 3.19 -9.20
N GLY A 158 18.32 4.16 -8.66
CA GLY A 158 19.77 4.10 -8.52
C GLY A 158 20.23 3.45 -7.21
N ASP A 159 21.55 3.34 -7.05
CA ASP A 159 22.15 2.82 -5.81
C ASP A 159 21.78 3.69 -4.59
N ASP A 160 21.73 5.02 -4.76
CA ASP A 160 21.36 5.95 -3.68
C ASP A 160 19.92 5.73 -3.21
N ASP A 161 18.99 5.43 -4.12
CA ASP A 161 17.60 5.12 -3.79
C ASP A 161 17.50 3.79 -3.03
N ALA A 162 18.28 2.78 -3.45
CA ALA A 162 18.35 1.49 -2.77
C ALA A 162 18.94 1.63 -1.35
N ILE A 163 19.97 2.46 -1.17
CA ILE A 163 20.57 2.77 0.13
C ILE A 163 19.57 3.52 1.01
N ALA A 164 18.89 4.54 0.47
CA ALA A 164 17.89 5.30 1.20
C ALA A 164 16.75 4.39 1.68
N LEU A 165 16.26 3.51 0.81
CA LEU A 165 15.26 2.51 1.18
C LEU A 165 15.78 1.53 2.24
N ALA A 166 17.02 1.05 2.14
CA ALA A 166 17.59 0.10 3.09
C ALA A 166 17.87 0.68 4.48
N GLN A 167 18.30 1.95 4.54
CA GLN A 167 18.70 2.60 5.79
C GLN A 167 17.55 3.32 6.50
N ARG A 168 16.60 3.84 5.71
CA ARG A 168 15.56 4.75 6.19
C ARG A 168 14.16 4.36 5.75
N GLY A 169 14.04 3.40 4.84
CA GLY A 169 12.77 2.78 4.52
C GLY A 169 12.34 1.86 5.66
N HIS A 170 11.03 1.86 5.94
CA HIS A 170 10.39 1.05 6.98
C HIS A 170 10.29 -0.44 6.58
N LEU A 171 11.39 -0.98 6.03
CA LEU A 171 11.50 -2.32 5.45
C LEU A 171 11.30 -3.44 6.47
N ASP A 172 11.53 -3.16 7.76
CA ASP A 172 11.26 -4.08 8.87
C ASP A 172 9.79 -4.50 8.95
N ARG A 173 8.89 -3.69 8.39
CA ARG A 173 7.44 -3.98 8.32
C ARG A 173 7.02 -4.67 7.03
N TRP A 174 7.90 -4.78 6.04
CA TRP A 174 7.55 -5.33 4.72
C TRP A 174 7.80 -6.84 4.70
N SER A 175 6.72 -7.61 4.76
CA SER A 175 6.78 -9.08 4.73
C SER A 175 7.05 -9.57 3.30
N PRO A 176 8.08 -10.41 3.06
CA PRO A 176 8.43 -10.92 1.72
C PRO A 176 7.31 -11.70 1.00
N GLY A 177 6.30 -12.17 1.74
CA GLY A 177 5.16 -12.93 1.21
C GLY A 177 4.00 -12.09 0.69
N ARG A 178 4.02 -10.75 0.86
CA ARG A 178 2.99 -9.84 0.32
C ARG A 178 3.63 -9.02 -0.79
N ALA A 179 3.42 -9.45 -2.04
CA ALA A 179 3.83 -8.86 -3.32
C ALA A 179 4.64 -7.54 -3.24
N THR A 180 5.89 -7.63 -2.78
CA THR A 180 6.84 -6.52 -2.91
C THR A 180 7.53 -6.69 -4.26
N SER A 181 6.96 -6.08 -5.30
CA SER A 181 7.60 -6.03 -6.61
C SER A 181 8.48 -4.78 -6.68
N LEU A 182 9.72 -4.91 -6.22
CA LEU A 182 10.78 -3.95 -6.53
C LEU A 182 11.37 -4.31 -7.89
N GLY A 183 10.89 -3.64 -8.95
CA GLY A 183 11.44 -3.77 -10.28
C GLY A 183 12.76 -3.00 -10.39
N LEU A 184 13.83 -3.54 -9.79
CA LEU A 184 15.17 -2.96 -9.97
C LEU A 184 15.62 -3.21 -11.41
N ALA A 185 15.83 -2.14 -12.18
CA ALA A 185 16.50 -2.22 -13.46
C ALA A 185 17.90 -2.84 -13.27
N ARG A 186 18.37 -3.64 -14.22
CA ARG A 186 19.73 -4.20 -14.20
C ARG A 186 20.74 -3.17 -14.73
N PRO A 187 21.61 -2.57 -13.89
CA PRO A 187 22.95 -2.19 -14.35
C PRO A 187 23.97 -3.27 -13.95
N THR A 188 25.02 -3.39 -14.75
CA THR A 188 26.09 -4.41 -14.70
C THR A 188 26.93 -4.44 -13.41
N THR A 189 26.68 -3.56 -12.44
CA THR A 189 27.39 -3.45 -11.16
C THR A 189 26.66 -4.06 -9.95
N LEU A 190 25.50 -4.67 -10.16
CA LEU A 190 24.52 -5.06 -9.13
C LEU A 190 24.84 -6.24 -8.19
N ARG A 191 26.07 -6.77 -8.12
CA ARG A 191 26.33 -7.91 -7.19
C ARG A 191 26.36 -7.47 -5.72
N SER A 192 26.76 -6.22 -5.47
CA SER A 192 26.93 -5.66 -4.12
C SER A 192 25.62 -5.12 -3.53
N SER A 193 24.84 -4.36 -4.31
CA SER A 193 23.62 -3.68 -3.85
C SER A 193 22.42 -4.63 -3.69
N LEU A 194 22.27 -5.66 -4.55
CA LEU A 194 21.30 -6.74 -4.32
C LEU A 194 21.62 -7.51 -3.05
N THR A 195 22.89 -7.78 -2.76
CA THR A 195 23.28 -8.45 -1.50
C THR A 195 23.01 -7.56 -0.28
N ALA A 196 23.05 -6.23 -0.43
CA ALA A 196 22.70 -5.28 0.62
C ALA A 196 21.19 -5.23 0.87
N VAL A 197 20.35 -5.17 -0.16
CA VAL A 197 18.88 -5.14 -0.02
C VAL A 197 18.33 -6.52 0.38
N THR A 198 18.72 -7.59 -0.31
CA THR A 198 18.33 -8.96 0.06
C THR A 198 18.93 -9.36 1.42
N GLY A 199 20.13 -8.88 1.75
CA GLY A 199 20.78 -9.10 3.05
C GLY A 199 20.23 -8.24 4.18
N ALA A 200 19.71 -7.04 3.90
CA ALA A 200 18.94 -6.23 4.87
C ALA A 200 17.60 -6.92 5.17
N ILE A 201 16.88 -7.35 4.12
CA ILE A 201 15.64 -8.14 4.24
C ILE A 201 15.90 -9.45 5.01
N ALA A 202 16.98 -10.17 4.73
CA ALA A 202 17.32 -11.41 5.42
C ALA A 202 17.81 -11.22 6.88
N ARG A 203 18.41 -10.08 7.21
CA ARG A 203 18.86 -9.75 8.58
C ARG A 203 17.72 -9.33 9.51
N CYS A 204 16.61 -8.86 8.95
CA CYS A 204 15.39 -8.55 9.68
C CYS A 204 14.53 -9.81 9.99
N ILE A 205 14.97 -11.02 9.61
CA ILE A 205 14.30 -12.30 9.90
C ILE A 205 14.93 -12.95 11.14
N PRO A 206 14.25 -13.02 12.30
CA PRO A 206 14.69 -13.87 13.39
C PRO A 206 14.31 -15.32 13.07
N GLY A 207 15.26 -16.17 12.66
CA GLY A 207 15.03 -17.62 12.65
C GLY A 207 15.81 -18.53 11.69
N THR A 208 16.63 -18.04 10.77
CA THR A 208 17.35 -18.92 9.82
C THR A 208 18.86 -18.94 10.05
N ARG A 209 19.29 -19.43 11.20
CA ARG A 209 20.61 -20.07 11.35
C ARG A 209 20.42 -21.47 11.91
N GLY A 210 20.39 -22.45 11.00
CA GLY A 210 20.38 -23.87 11.32
C GLY A 210 20.95 -24.65 10.14
N GLY A 211 22.27 -24.59 9.97
CA GLY A 211 22.98 -25.38 8.97
C GLY A 211 22.82 -26.88 9.23
N ARG A 212 22.55 -27.64 8.17
CA ARG A 212 22.88 -29.06 8.13
C ARG A 212 23.92 -29.29 7.04
N ARG A 213 25.12 -29.64 7.48
CA ARG A 213 26.09 -30.38 6.66
C ARG A 213 25.44 -31.71 6.31
N VAL A 214 25.31 -32.01 5.03
CA VAL A 214 25.03 -33.37 4.57
C VAL A 214 26.38 -34.08 4.46
N SER A 215 26.58 -35.09 5.30
CA SER A 215 27.69 -36.03 5.20
C SER A 215 27.42 -36.97 4.03
N ALA A 216 28.45 -37.21 3.23
CA ALA A 216 28.48 -38.26 2.23
C ALA A 216 28.33 -39.63 2.89
N TYR A 217 27.49 -40.49 2.31
CA TYR A 217 27.67 -41.92 2.11
C TYR A 217 26.76 -42.36 0.96
#